data_AF-A0A7Z9PUM1-F1
#
_entry.id   AF-A0A7Z9PUM1-F1
#
_cell.length_a   1.000
_cell.length_b   1.000
_cell.length_c   1.000
_cell.angle_alpha   90.00
_cell.angle_beta   90.00
_cell.angle_gamma   90.00
#
_symmetry.space_group_name_H-M   'P 1'
#
loop_
_entity.id
_entity.type
_entity.pdbx_description
1 polymer ?
#
loop_
_entity_poly.entity_id
_entity_poly.type
_entity_poly.pdbx_seq_one_letter_code
_entity_poly.pdbx_strand_id
1 'polypeptide(L)'
;MSFTIRIHLLTGRYSATSHRKRDEGEWPPHPDRFFQALTSAYYHPVGNQPDPGERELLLFLEGLDPPDVICSSASQRSVLTHFVPVNDAKPPNLKEKDNLKKRIERVKEGLSLLPETRLKQPRFFPTVIPEIPDVYFQWKKDLTDEQREALDALLSRVVRVGHSSSLTLCSLVERVEWPDQLAKFHFIPSEKACDISLRVPHAGRLESLDSSFDRGLRPSFVSGTPYALQEEEEGNDTIQSGPYEPTMIVLKALKNQNPVPLTQTLTWTNALRGAILKLGGNDLPSSITGHDQRNKKMEDEHMALVPLANVGHSYADGSLLGLGVVLPSGSEAAQRLKELGLEPLSLNYSWKLERLLDFQEKPPVNLRPWTYAGPRKGSTEWATITPMVLDHHLKTKIRRGASAEERDQAVRERLSEVSRSITRSLQSLGLPKAEVEVSQAPFIAGCAHVRQFPFYRRGRMCRYHTHVRLLFPEPVRGPILLGSGRFRGYGLFRPLISTKDITEPTHERTIPDVAQP
;
A
#
# COMPACT_ATOMS: atom_id res chain seq x y z
N MET A 1 27.43 12.90 -10.36
CA MET A 1 27.30 14.24 -9.74
C MET A 1 25.87 14.34 -9.21
N SER A 2 25.72 14.91 -8.02
CA SER A 2 24.46 14.94 -7.26
C SER A 2 24.39 16.25 -6.48
N PHE A 3 23.21 16.83 -6.33
CA PHE A 3 22.99 17.94 -5.40
C PHE A 3 22.17 17.48 -4.20
N THR A 4 22.45 18.07 -3.03
CA THR A 4 21.77 17.73 -1.77
C THR A 4 21.23 19.00 -1.14
N ILE A 5 19.99 18.95 -0.66
CA ILE A 5 19.35 20.03 0.09
C ILE A 5 19.22 19.58 1.54
N ARG A 6 19.64 20.43 2.47
CA ARG A 6 19.39 20.27 3.91
C ARG A 6 18.16 21.07 4.31
N ILE A 7 17.30 20.45 5.10
CA ILE A 7 16.19 21.06 5.83
C ILE A 7 16.50 20.92 7.32
N HIS A 8 16.83 22.03 7.95
CA HIS A 8 17.06 22.11 9.40
C HIS A 8 15.78 22.57 10.11
N LEU A 9 15.26 21.74 11.01
CA LEU A 9 14.08 22.02 11.83
C LEU A 9 14.47 22.88 13.03
N LEU A 10 14.29 24.21 12.93
CA LEU A 10 14.72 25.18 13.94
C LEU A 10 14.11 24.97 15.33
N THR A 11 12.97 24.28 15.40
CA THR A 11 12.27 23.99 16.66
C THR A 11 12.53 22.59 17.20
N GLY A 12 13.42 21.81 16.57
CA GLY A 12 13.71 20.42 16.95
C GLY A 12 12.52 19.46 16.79
N ARG A 13 11.47 19.88 16.08
CA ARG A 13 10.24 19.10 15.91
C ARG A 13 9.64 19.35 14.53
N TYR A 14 8.89 18.36 14.05
CA TYR A 14 8.17 18.44 12.80
C TYR A 14 6.68 18.18 13.02
N SER A 15 5.87 19.20 12.76
CA SER A 15 4.42 19.14 12.77
C SER A 15 3.91 18.94 11.34
N ALA A 16 3.42 17.75 11.06
CA ALA A 16 2.67 17.44 9.85
C ALA A 16 1.73 16.28 10.12
N THR A 17 0.49 16.41 9.68
CA THR A 17 -0.51 15.35 9.84
C THR A 17 -0.31 14.27 8.79
N SER A 18 -0.22 13.03 9.24
CA SER A 18 -0.26 11.85 8.37
C SER A 18 -1.58 11.81 7.60
N HIS A 19 -1.52 11.51 6.31
CA HIS A 19 -2.74 11.29 5.52
C HIS A 19 -3.51 10.05 6.00
N ARG A 20 -2.80 9.06 6.57
CA ARG A 20 -3.38 7.78 7.02
C ARG A 20 -4.28 7.96 8.25
N LYS A 21 -3.93 8.89 9.15
CA LYS A 21 -4.59 9.12 10.43
C LYS A 21 -4.34 10.56 10.91
N ARG A 22 -5.41 11.27 11.28
CA ARG A 22 -5.35 12.70 11.62
C ARG A 22 -4.65 13.00 12.95
N ASP A 23 -4.50 11.99 13.79
CA ASP A 23 -3.87 12.02 15.11
C ASP A 23 -2.43 11.48 15.10
N GLU A 24 -1.88 11.11 13.93
CA GLU A 24 -0.49 10.64 13.79
C GLU A 24 0.37 11.66 13.03
N GLY A 25 1.63 11.78 13.44
CA GLY A 25 2.63 12.63 12.79
C GLY A 25 3.21 11.95 11.57
N GLU A 26 3.34 12.70 10.48
CA GLU A 26 4.05 12.26 9.28
C GLU A 26 5.57 12.32 9.53
N TRP A 27 6.27 11.21 9.28
CA TRP A 27 7.74 11.14 9.25
C TRP A 27 8.19 10.00 8.34
N PRO A 28 9.24 10.18 7.51
CA PRO A 28 9.96 11.43 7.24
C PRO A 28 9.12 12.46 6.47
N PRO A 29 9.58 13.74 6.36
CA PRO A 29 8.89 14.74 5.55
C PRO A 29 8.78 14.31 4.09
N HIS A 30 7.59 14.39 3.50
CA HIS A 30 7.39 14.02 2.10
C HIS A 30 8.02 15.06 1.14
N PRO A 31 8.75 14.66 0.08
CA PRO A 31 9.30 15.58 -0.91
C PRO A 31 8.27 16.54 -1.54
N ASP A 32 7.02 16.11 -1.77
CA ASP A 32 5.92 16.97 -2.26
C ASP A 32 5.56 18.10 -1.28
N ARG A 33 5.73 17.92 0.03
CA ARG A 33 5.53 19.00 1.00
C ARG A 33 6.62 20.05 0.93
N PHE A 34 7.84 19.60 0.67
CA PHE A 34 8.96 20.50 0.46
C PHE A 34 8.83 21.24 -0.87
N PHE A 35 8.39 20.56 -1.93
CA PHE A 35 8.06 21.21 -3.20
C PHE A 35 6.99 22.31 -3.01
N GLN A 36 5.91 22.03 -2.27
CA GLN A 36 4.91 23.05 -1.91
C GLN A 36 5.50 24.22 -1.11
N ALA A 37 6.51 23.96 -0.26
CA ALA A 37 7.20 25.01 0.48
C ALA A 37 8.03 25.90 -0.44
N LEU A 38 8.73 25.32 -1.43
CA LEU A 38 9.43 26.06 -2.48
C LEU A 38 8.45 26.89 -3.33
N THR A 39 7.34 26.30 -3.77
CA THR A 39 6.29 27.03 -4.50
C THR A 39 5.74 28.18 -3.67
N SER A 40 5.51 27.98 -2.37
CA SER A 40 5.08 29.05 -1.48
C SER A 40 6.12 30.17 -1.37
N ALA A 41 7.40 29.84 -1.30
CA ALA A 41 8.49 30.82 -1.25
C ALA A 41 8.62 31.61 -2.56
N TYR A 42 8.39 30.97 -3.71
CA TYR A 42 8.37 31.61 -5.03
C TYR A 42 7.27 32.69 -5.12
N TYR A 43 6.07 32.42 -4.60
CA TYR A 43 4.99 33.40 -4.55
C TYR A 43 5.14 34.48 -3.45
N HIS A 44 6.23 34.43 -2.67
CA HIS A 44 6.61 35.46 -1.71
C HIS A 44 8.03 36.00 -2.04
N PRO A 45 8.21 36.63 -3.21
CA PRO A 45 9.52 37.08 -3.67
C PRO A 45 10.07 38.23 -2.81
N VAL A 46 11.39 38.41 -2.85
CA VAL A 46 12.03 39.65 -2.36
C VAL A 46 11.82 40.72 -3.41
N GLY A 47 10.75 41.51 -3.28
CA GLY A 47 10.37 42.55 -4.23
C GLY A 47 8.90 42.43 -4.68
N ASN A 48 8.55 43.13 -5.76
CA ASN A 48 7.16 43.21 -6.22
C ASN A 48 6.77 42.15 -7.26
N GLN A 49 7.70 41.35 -7.81
CA GLN A 49 7.41 40.37 -8.85
C GLN A 49 8.21 39.06 -8.68
N PRO A 50 7.59 37.90 -8.96
CA PRO A 50 8.29 36.61 -8.99
C PRO A 50 9.30 36.55 -10.14
N ASP A 51 10.46 35.94 -9.90
CA ASP A 51 11.52 35.78 -10.89
C ASP A 51 11.16 34.66 -11.89
N PRO A 52 11.09 34.92 -13.22
CA PRO A 52 10.89 33.87 -14.22
C PRO A 52 11.89 32.71 -14.12
N GLY A 53 13.15 32.97 -13.76
CA GLY A 53 14.18 31.92 -13.61
C GLY A 53 13.86 30.93 -12.48
N GLU A 54 13.26 31.39 -11.38
CA GLU A 54 12.82 30.54 -10.28
C GLU A 54 11.62 29.67 -10.66
N ARG A 55 10.75 30.15 -11.56
CA ARG A 55 9.66 29.34 -12.10
C ARG A 55 10.18 28.22 -12.97
N GLU A 56 11.13 28.52 -13.86
CA GLU A 56 11.80 27.51 -14.69
C GLU A 56 12.52 26.47 -13.83
N LEU A 57 13.14 26.91 -12.72
CA LEU A 57 13.73 26.01 -11.73
C LEU A 57 12.68 25.10 -11.08
N LEU A 58 11.51 25.61 -10.67
CA LEU A 58 10.44 24.76 -10.12
C LEU A 58 9.92 23.73 -11.13
N LEU A 59 9.79 24.13 -12.41
CA LEU A 59 9.42 23.21 -13.51
C LEU A 59 10.48 22.13 -13.74
N PHE A 60 11.75 22.49 -13.62
CA PHE A 60 12.85 21.52 -13.65
C PHE A 60 12.77 20.55 -12.47
N LEU A 61 12.57 21.06 -11.24
CA LEU A 61 12.53 20.25 -10.02
C LEU A 61 11.34 19.28 -9.97
N GLU A 62 10.16 19.65 -10.48
CA GLU A 62 9.00 18.73 -10.52
C GLU A 62 9.17 17.56 -11.50
N GLY A 63 10.07 17.70 -12.47
CA GLY A 63 10.39 16.68 -13.47
C GLY A 63 11.53 15.75 -13.07
N LEU A 64 12.16 15.96 -11.91
CA LEU A 64 13.23 15.10 -11.42
C LEU A 64 12.70 13.78 -10.87
N ASP A 65 13.53 12.75 -10.97
CA ASP A 65 13.29 11.50 -10.27
C ASP A 65 13.19 11.71 -8.75
N PRO A 66 12.46 10.83 -8.03
CA PRO A 66 12.39 10.86 -6.58
C PRO A 66 13.76 10.98 -5.91
N PRO A 67 13.95 11.91 -4.94
CA PRO A 67 15.22 12.04 -4.23
C PRO A 67 15.41 10.93 -3.21
N ASP A 68 16.66 10.62 -2.88
CA ASP A 68 16.97 9.92 -1.64
C ASP A 68 16.61 10.82 -0.44
N VAL A 69 16.09 10.23 0.64
CA VAL A 69 15.68 10.93 1.86
C VAL A 69 16.51 10.42 3.03
N ILE A 70 17.34 11.29 3.59
CA ILE A 70 18.19 10.96 4.74
C ILE A 70 17.71 11.75 5.94
N CYS A 71 17.40 11.06 7.04
CA CYS A 71 16.90 11.68 8.26
C CYS A 71 17.29 10.81 9.46
N SER A 72 16.91 11.19 10.68
CA SER A 72 17.08 10.33 11.85
C SER A 72 15.78 9.57 12.17
N SER A 73 15.87 8.64 13.11
CA SER A 73 14.67 8.13 13.76
C SER A 73 13.90 9.27 14.44
N ALA A 74 12.60 9.11 14.62
CA ALA A 74 11.79 10.12 15.29
C ALA A 74 10.76 9.50 16.23
N SER A 75 10.57 10.16 17.37
CA SER A 75 9.55 9.81 18.34
C SER A 75 8.24 10.55 18.04
N GLN A 76 7.11 9.85 18.19
CA GLN A 76 5.79 10.44 18.03
C GLN A 76 5.38 11.11 19.34
N ARG A 77 5.02 12.40 19.30
CA ARG A 77 4.46 13.09 20.46
C ARG A 77 3.01 12.63 20.67
N SER A 78 2.63 12.34 21.91
CA SER A 78 1.23 12.08 22.27
C SER A 78 0.32 13.22 21.82
N VAL A 79 -0.73 12.90 21.07
CA VAL A 79 -1.65 13.88 20.50
C VAL A 79 -2.91 13.97 21.34
N LEU A 80 -3.16 15.16 21.89
CA LEU A 80 -4.40 15.46 22.59
C LEU A 80 -5.41 16.11 21.64
N THR A 81 -6.70 15.86 21.85
CA THR A 81 -7.76 16.56 21.13
C THR A 81 -7.85 18.00 21.64
N HIS A 82 -7.63 18.96 20.75
CA HIS A 82 -7.78 20.38 21.04
C HIS A 82 -9.11 20.87 20.47
N PHE A 83 -9.88 21.64 21.23
CA PHE A 83 -11.15 22.20 20.76
C PHE A 83 -10.94 23.65 20.34
N VAL A 84 -10.88 23.87 19.02
CA VAL A 84 -10.61 25.19 18.44
C VAL A 84 -11.92 25.84 17.99
N PRO A 85 -12.16 27.13 18.29
CA PRO A 85 -13.36 27.82 17.82
C PRO A 85 -13.43 27.90 16.29
N VAL A 86 -14.64 27.81 15.73
CA VAL A 86 -14.84 27.97 14.27
C VAL A 86 -14.74 29.45 13.89
N ASN A 87 -13.77 29.81 13.05
CA ASN A 87 -13.52 31.21 12.65
C ASN A 87 -14.46 31.71 11.53
N ASP A 88 -15.03 30.80 10.72
CA ASP A 88 -15.71 31.16 9.45
C ASP A 88 -17.24 31.16 9.53
N ALA A 89 -17.82 31.41 10.70
CA ALA A 89 -19.26 31.55 10.80
C ALA A 89 -19.67 32.94 10.26
N LYS A 90 -20.45 32.97 9.18
CA LYS A 90 -20.90 34.22 8.54
C LYS A 90 -21.93 34.92 9.43
N PRO A 91 -21.89 36.26 9.59
CA PRO A 91 -22.94 36.99 10.27
C PRO A 91 -24.27 36.77 9.55
N PRO A 92 -25.34 36.40 10.28
CA PRO A 92 -26.64 36.20 9.69
C PRO A 92 -27.23 37.54 9.23
N ASN A 93 -27.56 37.66 7.95
CA ASN A 93 -28.24 38.85 7.42
C ASN A 93 -29.73 38.82 7.83
N LEU A 94 -30.12 39.63 8.80
CA LEU A 94 -31.53 39.84 9.16
C LEU A 94 -32.26 40.52 7.99
N LYS A 95 -33.31 39.89 7.46
CA LYS A 95 -34.19 40.52 6.46
C LYS A 95 -35.47 40.98 7.15
N GLU A 96 -35.97 42.16 6.81
CA GLU A 96 -37.22 42.69 7.39
C GLU A 96 -38.44 41.78 7.15
N LYS A 97 -38.42 40.97 6.08
CA LYS A 97 -39.49 40.01 5.73
C LYS A 97 -39.38 38.64 6.44
N ASP A 98 -38.40 38.43 7.32
CA ASP A 98 -38.25 37.14 8.00
C ASP A 98 -39.36 36.94 9.06
N ASN A 99 -40.00 35.75 9.04
CA ASN A 99 -40.97 35.38 10.08
C ASN A 99 -40.28 35.17 11.45
N LEU A 100 -41.07 35.15 12.52
CA LEU A 100 -40.56 35.05 13.90
C LEU A 100 -39.63 33.84 14.12
N LYS A 101 -39.96 32.68 13.53
CA LYS A 101 -39.14 31.48 13.62
C LYS A 101 -37.76 31.66 12.99
N LYS A 102 -37.70 32.21 11.77
CA LYS A 102 -36.44 32.51 11.06
C LYS A 102 -35.62 33.58 11.78
N ARG A 103 -36.27 34.59 12.37
CA ARG A 103 -35.58 35.60 13.19
C ARG A 103 -34.91 34.97 14.41
N ILE A 104 -35.59 34.07 15.12
CA ILE A 104 -35.03 33.35 16.28
C ILE A 104 -33.85 32.46 15.85
N GLU A 105 -33.96 31.73 14.74
CA GLU A 105 -32.86 30.92 14.18
C GLU A 105 -31.64 31.78 13.83
N ARG A 106 -31.83 32.91 13.14
CA ARG A 106 -30.73 33.84 12.82
C ARG A 106 -30.11 34.47 14.05
N VAL A 107 -30.88 34.81 15.09
CA VAL A 107 -30.31 35.30 16.36
C VAL A 107 -29.45 34.22 17.01
N LYS A 108 -29.88 32.95 16.99
CA LYS A 108 -29.04 31.82 17.47
C LYS A 108 -27.76 31.65 16.63
N GLU A 109 -27.84 31.78 15.32
CA GLU A 109 -26.66 31.79 14.44
C GLU A 109 -25.70 32.95 14.80
N GLY A 110 -26.23 34.14 15.05
CA GLY A 110 -25.44 35.32 15.44
C GLY A 110 -24.79 35.15 16.82
N LEU A 111 -25.52 34.58 17.78
CA LEU A 111 -24.98 34.22 19.09
C LEU A 111 -23.86 33.17 18.95
N SER A 112 -23.94 32.23 18.01
CA SER A 112 -22.85 31.27 17.76
C SER A 112 -21.53 31.91 17.27
N LEU A 113 -21.52 33.22 16.98
CA LEU A 113 -20.30 33.98 16.65
C LEU A 113 -19.58 34.51 17.89
N LEU A 114 -20.30 34.69 19.01
CA LEU A 114 -19.74 35.21 20.25
C LEU A 114 -18.76 34.20 20.85
N PRO A 115 -17.61 34.65 21.39
CA PRO A 115 -16.58 33.77 21.94
C PRO A 115 -17.11 32.71 22.93
N GLU A 116 -18.09 33.06 23.75
CA GLU A 116 -18.67 32.24 24.82
C GLU A 116 -19.53 31.08 24.29
N THR A 117 -20.22 31.30 23.17
CA THR A 117 -21.19 30.37 22.57
C THR A 117 -20.71 29.80 21.23
N ARG A 118 -19.48 30.12 20.82
CA ARG A 118 -18.89 29.66 19.57
C ARG A 118 -18.70 28.16 19.58
N LEU A 119 -19.20 27.51 18.53
CA LEU A 119 -18.97 26.09 18.30
C LEU A 119 -17.47 25.81 18.24
N LYS A 120 -17.03 24.81 18.98
CA LYS A 120 -15.64 24.33 18.98
C LYS A 120 -15.56 23.05 18.17
N GLN A 121 -14.56 22.98 17.30
CA GLN A 121 -14.29 21.79 16.49
C GLN A 121 -13.06 21.07 17.05
N PRO A 122 -13.10 19.73 17.16
CA PRO A 122 -11.91 18.97 17.52
C PRO A 122 -10.83 19.12 16.43
N ARG A 123 -9.62 19.42 16.87
CA ARG A 123 -8.40 19.54 16.07
C ARG A 123 -7.30 18.72 16.71
N PHE A 124 -6.43 18.19 15.86
CA PHE A 124 -5.25 17.42 16.23
C PHE A 124 -4.03 18.14 15.69
N PHE A 125 -2.98 18.21 16.49
CA PHE A 125 -1.70 18.80 16.11
C PHE A 125 -0.59 17.76 16.28
N PRO A 126 -0.62 16.69 15.46
CA PRO A 126 0.39 15.66 15.54
C PRO A 126 1.77 16.24 15.25
N THR A 127 2.75 15.79 16.03
CA THR A 127 4.13 16.28 15.99
C THR A 127 5.07 15.11 16.19
N VAL A 128 6.14 15.07 15.42
CA VAL A 128 7.26 14.15 15.63
C VAL A 128 8.49 14.92 16.12
N ILE A 129 9.31 14.27 16.93
CA ILE A 129 10.55 14.79 17.48
C ILE A 129 11.68 13.89 16.97
N PRO A 130 12.41 14.32 15.93
CA PRO A 130 13.57 13.57 15.43
C PRO A 130 14.74 13.65 16.40
N GLU A 131 15.57 12.61 16.43
CA GLU A 131 16.80 12.62 17.25
C GLU A 131 17.79 13.68 16.75
N ILE A 132 17.86 13.86 15.43
CA ILE A 132 18.65 14.88 14.75
C ILE A 132 17.69 15.75 13.93
N PRO A 133 17.65 17.07 14.15
CA PRO A 133 16.70 17.97 13.51
C PRO A 133 17.02 18.30 12.04
N ASP A 134 17.84 17.48 11.38
CA ASP A 134 18.22 17.64 9.99
C ASP A 134 17.61 16.55 9.12
N VAL A 135 17.06 16.98 7.99
CA VAL A 135 16.56 16.11 6.92
C VAL A 135 17.26 16.52 5.63
N TYR A 136 17.70 15.55 4.85
CA TYR A 136 18.36 15.78 3.58
C TYR A 136 17.58 15.15 2.45
N PHE A 137 17.45 15.88 1.35
CA PHE A 137 17.00 15.36 0.07
C PHE A 137 18.14 15.40 -0.92
N GLN A 138 18.47 14.25 -1.49
CA GLN A 138 19.57 14.12 -2.44
C GLN A 138 19.05 13.64 -3.79
N TRP A 139 19.33 14.40 -4.84
CA TRP A 139 19.02 14.01 -6.21
C TRP A 139 20.28 13.55 -6.94
N LYS A 140 20.17 12.44 -7.69
CA LYS A 140 21.24 11.90 -8.55
C LYS A 140 21.34 12.68 -9.88
N LYS A 141 21.31 14.01 -9.77
CA LYS A 141 21.36 14.96 -10.88
C LYS A 141 22.27 16.11 -10.48
N ASP A 142 22.88 16.77 -11.46
CA ASP A 142 23.66 17.98 -11.22
C ASP A 142 22.86 19.24 -11.55
N LEU A 143 23.26 20.36 -10.97
CA LEU A 143 22.70 21.69 -11.24
C LEU A 143 23.68 22.51 -12.07
N THR A 144 23.17 23.35 -12.98
CA THR A 144 24.00 24.43 -13.55
C THR A 144 24.29 25.50 -12.49
N ASP A 145 25.28 26.35 -12.74
CA ASP A 145 25.62 27.45 -11.82
C ASP A 145 24.43 28.41 -11.64
N GLU A 146 23.68 28.70 -12.71
CA GLU A 146 22.47 29.53 -12.65
C GLU A 146 21.35 28.86 -11.83
N GLN A 147 21.13 27.55 -12.04
CA GLN A 147 20.14 26.80 -11.26
C GLN A 147 20.50 26.74 -9.78
N ARG A 148 21.80 26.64 -9.48
CA ARG A 148 22.33 26.61 -8.12
C ARG A 148 22.11 27.94 -7.39
N GLU A 149 22.40 29.06 -8.05
CA GLU A 149 22.17 30.40 -7.50
C GLU A 149 20.67 30.66 -7.27
N ALA A 150 19.83 30.36 -8.26
CA ALA A 150 18.38 30.50 -8.14
C ALA A 150 17.80 29.61 -7.03
N LEU A 151 18.30 28.38 -6.91
CA LEU A 151 17.86 27.46 -5.86
C LEU A 151 18.27 27.95 -4.48
N ASP A 152 19.50 28.42 -4.29
CA ASP A 152 19.96 28.94 -3.00
C ASP A 152 19.13 30.17 -2.57
N ALA A 153 18.87 31.09 -3.51
CA ALA A 153 17.99 32.24 -3.28
C ALA A 153 16.57 31.81 -2.86
N LEU A 154 15.99 30.81 -3.54
CA LEU A 154 14.67 30.29 -3.21
C LEU A 154 14.63 29.58 -1.85
N LEU A 155 15.64 28.77 -1.54
CA LEU A 155 15.77 28.04 -0.27
C LEU A 155 15.85 28.99 0.93
N SER A 156 16.55 30.11 0.78
CA SER A 156 16.70 31.13 1.83
C SER A 156 15.35 31.73 2.28
N ARG A 157 14.31 31.64 1.45
CA ARG A 157 12.97 32.18 1.72
C ARG A 157 11.97 31.14 2.22
N VAL A 158 12.37 29.87 2.31
CA VAL A 158 11.50 28.81 2.84
C VAL A 158 11.40 28.91 4.36
N VAL A 159 10.27 29.42 4.85
CA VAL A 159 10.06 29.63 6.30
C VAL A 159 9.60 28.36 7.02
N ARG A 160 8.91 27.45 6.30
CA ARG A 160 8.32 26.24 6.90
C ARG A 160 8.14 25.11 5.89
N VAL A 161 8.19 23.88 6.40
CA VAL A 161 7.78 22.67 5.68
C VAL A 161 6.66 21.99 6.47
N GLY A 162 5.52 21.72 5.84
CA GLY A 162 4.35 21.15 6.51
C GLY A 162 3.52 22.20 7.25
N HIS A 163 3.34 22.07 8.57
CA HIS A 163 2.55 23.02 9.37
C HIS A 163 3.34 24.30 9.70
N SER A 164 2.63 25.40 10.01
CA SER A 164 3.26 26.69 10.38
C SER A 164 4.07 26.67 11.67
N SER A 165 3.94 25.62 12.48
CA SER A 165 4.76 25.40 13.67
C SER A 165 6.09 24.67 13.40
N SER A 166 6.32 24.24 12.16
CA SER A 166 7.55 23.58 11.71
C SER A 166 8.45 24.58 11.01
N LEU A 167 9.06 25.50 11.77
CA LEU A 167 9.98 26.49 11.21
C LEU A 167 11.25 25.80 10.70
N THR A 168 11.67 26.16 9.49
CA THR A 168 12.78 25.51 8.80
C THR A 168 13.81 26.51 8.29
N LEU A 169 15.07 26.09 8.27
CA LEU A 169 16.13 26.70 7.48
C LEU A 169 16.52 25.70 6.38
N CYS A 170 16.49 26.12 5.13
CA CYS A 170 16.82 25.26 3.99
C CYS A 170 18.10 25.79 3.32
N SER A 171 19.01 24.89 2.93
CA SER A 171 20.27 25.26 2.30
C SER A 171 20.77 24.18 1.34
N LEU A 172 21.47 24.57 0.28
CA LEU A 172 22.20 23.63 -0.57
C LEU A 172 23.49 23.17 0.13
N VAL A 173 23.82 21.88 0.01
CA VAL A 173 25.03 21.29 0.59
C VAL A 173 25.75 20.41 -0.43
N GLU A 174 27.07 20.57 -0.56
CA GLU A 174 27.86 19.93 -1.63
C GLU A 174 28.40 18.56 -1.25
N ARG A 175 28.86 18.42 0.00
CA ARG A 175 29.27 17.15 0.59
C ARG A 175 28.80 17.12 2.02
N VAL A 176 28.11 16.05 2.38
CA VAL A 176 27.68 15.81 3.74
C VAL A 176 28.24 14.45 4.13
N GLU A 177 29.13 14.45 5.12
CA GLU A 177 29.41 13.23 5.86
C GLU A 177 28.29 13.08 6.87
N TRP A 178 27.40 12.12 6.63
CA TRP A 178 26.31 11.85 7.53
C TRP A 178 26.85 11.12 8.76
N PRO A 179 26.54 11.60 9.99
CA PRO A 179 26.73 10.80 11.19
C PRO A 179 26.08 9.42 11.02
N ASP A 180 26.67 8.38 11.63
CA ASP A 180 26.17 7.00 11.55
C ASP A 180 24.67 6.88 11.88
N GLN A 181 24.17 7.75 12.76
CA GLN A 181 22.76 7.82 13.15
C GLN A 181 21.83 8.28 12.02
N LEU A 182 22.30 9.15 11.11
CA LEU A 182 21.57 9.56 9.90
C LEU A 182 21.77 8.54 8.77
N ALA A 183 22.98 7.99 8.62
CA ALA A 183 23.29 7.01 7.59
C ALA A 183 22.40 5.75 7.69
N LYS A 184 22.05 5.33 8.91
CA LYS A 184 21.12 4.22 9.16
C LYS A 184 19.70 4.42 8.62
N PHE A 185 19.29 5.67 8.40
CA PHE A 185 17.95 6.04 7.95
C PHE A 185 18.02 6.78 6.62
N HIS A 186 18.79 6.20 5.70
CA HIS A 186 18.86 6.59 4.29
C HIS A 186 17.79 5.82 3.51
N PHE A 187 16.73 6.52 3.15
CA PHE A 187 15.64 6.01 2.34
C PHE A 187 15.91 6.27 0.86
N ILE A 188 15.87 5.24 0.05
CA ILE A 188 16.03 5.32 -1.41
C ILE A 188 14.72 4.93 -2.10
N PRO A 189 14.36 5.58 -3.22
CA PRO A 189 13.19 5.21 -4.01
C PRO A 189 13.31 3.77 -4.49
N SER A 190 12.24 2.99 -4.37
CA SER A 190 12.23 1.59 -4.78
C SER A 190 11.04 1.28 -5.69
N GLU A 191 11.28 0.45 -6.70
CA GLU A 191 10.21 -0.09 -7.57
C GLU A 191 9.38 -1.16 -6.86
N LYS A 192 9.93 -1.74 -5.77
CA LYS A 192 9.26 -2.76 -4.96
C LYS A 192 8.34 -2.10 -3.93
N ALA A 193 7.27 -2.79 -3.54
CA ALA A 193 6.45 -2.32 -2.42
C ALA A 193 7.29 -2.26 -1.12
N CYS A 194 7.18 -1.15 -0.41
CA CYS A 194 7.91 -0.86 0.82
C CYS A 194 6.94 -0.43 1.93
N ASP A 195 7.38 -0.54 3.19
CA ASP A 195 6.58 -0.12 4.34
C ASP A 195 6.39 1.40 4.39
N ILE A 196 7.38 2.13 3.88
CA ILE A 196 7.36 3.58 3.74
C ILE A 196 7.06 3.95 2.29
N SER A 197 6.16 4.92 2.14
CA SER A 197 5.96 5.57 0.86
C SER A 197 5.80 7.06 1.06
N LEU A 198 6.58 7.82 0.29
CA LEU A 198 6.67 9.26 0.37
C LEU A 198 6.07 9.87 -0.90
N ARG A 199 5.39 11.00 -0.74
CA ARG A 199 4.79 11.73 -1.86
C ARG A 199 5.87 12.56 -2.50
N VAL A 200 6.02 12.41 -3.81
CA VAL A 200 7.06 13.09 -4.61
C VAL A 200 6.33 13.95 -5.64
N PRO A 201 6.80 15.17 -5.95
CA PRO A 201 6.25 15.93 -7.06
C PRO A 201 6.40 15.16 -8.38
N HIS A 202 5.55 15.47 -9.35
CA HIS A 202 5.64 14.96 -10.72
C HIS A 202 5.44 16.12 -11.69
N ALA A 203 5.79 15.89 -12.97
CA ALA A 203 5.53 16.86 -14.03
C ALA A 203 4.04 17.30 -14.04
N GLY A 204 3.80 18.61 -14.04
CA GLY A 204 2.48 19.24 -13.92
C GLY A 204 2.00 19.49 -12.48
N ARG A 205 2.84 19.22 -11.47
CA ARG A 205 2.49 19.48 -10.07
C ARG A 205 2.35 20.98 -9.79
N LEU A 206 3.25 21.80 -10.32
CA LEU A 206 3.22 23.25 -10.18
C LEU A 206 1.94 23.84 -10.77
N GLU A 207 1.59 23.47 -11.99
CA GLU A 207 0.33 23.89 -12.63
C GLU A 207 -0.90 23.45 -11.82
N SER A 208 -0.88 22.24 -11.26
CA SER A 208 -1.94 21.76 -10.37
C SER A 208 -2.07 22.59 -9.09
N LEU A 209 -0.95 23.06 -8.52
CA LEU A 209 -0.95 23.93 -7.36
C LEU A 209 -1.48 25.33 -7.71
N ASP A 210 -1.02 25.90 -8.82
CA ASP A 210 -1.46 27.20 -9.36
C ASP A 210 -2.98 27.19 -9.58
N SER A 211 -3.49 26.18 -10.30
CA SER A 211 -4.93 26.01 -10.57
C SER A 211 -5.75 25.83 -9.29
N SER A 212 -5.22 25.11 -8.30
CA SER A 212 -5.90 24.92 -7.01
C SER A 212 -6.00 26.24 -6.25
N PHE A 213 -4.91 27.02 -6.24
CA PHE A 213 -4.86 28.32 -5.58
C PHE A 213 -5.85 29.32 -6.20
N ASP A 214 -5.85 29.45 -7.53
CA ASP A 214 -6.76 30.35 -8.27
C ASP A 214 -8.23 30.04 -8.01
N ARG A 215 -8.56 28.77 -7.78
CA ARG A 215 -9.91 28.30 -7.47
C ARG A 215 -10.26 28.35 -5.98
N GLY A 216 -9.33 28.80 -5.12
CA GLY A 216 -9.50 28.79 -3.66
C GLY A 216 -9.63 27.38 -3.08
N LEU A 217 -9.11 26.37 -3.76
CA LEU A 217 -9.14 24.97 -3.36
C LEU A 217 -7.85 24.58 -2.61
N ARG A 218 -7.97 23.55 -1.76
CA ARG A 218 -6.78 22.94 -1.16
C ARG A 218 -6.09 22.06 -2.21
N PRO A 219 -4.75 21.99 -2.20
CA PRO A 219 -4.01 21.08 -3.06
C PRO A 219 -4.49 19.63 -2.91
N SER A 220 -4.63 18.94 -4.05
CA SER A 220 -4.82 17.49 -4.06
C SER A 220 -3.54 16.78 -3.60
N PHE A 221 -3.71 15.58 -3.05
CA PHE A 221 -2.58 14.72 -2.71
C PHE A 221 -2.00 14.09 -3.98
N VAL A 222 -0.67 14.00 -4.03
CA VAL A 222 0.05 13.26 -5.05
C VAL A 222 0.17 11.79 -4.64
N SER A 223 0.31 10.89 -5.62
CA SER A 223 0.70 9.50 -5.39
C SER A 223 2.02 9.42 -4.61
N GLY A 224 2.14 8.42 -3.75
CA GLY A 224 3.39 8.07 -3.10
C GLY A 224 4.28 7.23 -4.00
N THR A 225 5.57 7.37 -3.79
CA THR A 225 6.63 6.51 -4.30
C THR A 225 7.06 5.60 -3.16
N PRO A 226 7.23 4.29 -3.34
CA PRO A 226 7.77 3.42 -2.31
C PRO A 226 9.24 3.76 -2.00
N TYR A 227 9.63 3.69 -0.73
CA TYR A 227 11.00 3.92 -0.28
C TYR A 227 11.49 2.77 0.59
N ALA A 228 12.69 2.26 0.30
CA ALA A 228 13.38 1.25 1.10
C ALA A 228 14.54 1.90 1.87
N LEU A 229 14.93 1.33 3.00
CA LEU A 229 16.21 1.67 3.63
C LEU A 229 17.36 1.12 2.78
N GLN A 230 18.45 1.88 2.61
CA GLN A 230 19.58 1.47 1.77
C GLN A 230 20.18 0.12 2.19
N GLU A 231 20.38 -0.12 3.49
CA GLU A 231 20.86 -1.42 4.01
C GLU A 231 19.94 -2.59 3.62
N GLU A 232 18.63 -2.35 3.46
CA GLU A 232 17.67 -3.37 3.04
C GLU A 232 17.72 -3.65 1.53
N GLU A 233 18.26 -2.75 0.71
CA GLU A 233 18.46 -3.01 -0.72
C GLU A 233 19.73 -3.84 -0.96
N GLU A 234 20.81 -3.56 -0.22
CA GLU A 234 22.06 -4.32 -0.30
C GLU A 234 21.90 -5.77 0.20
N GLY A 235 20.96 -6.03 1.12
CA GLY A 235 20.64 -7.38 1.62
C GLY A 235 19.59 -8.17 0.82
N ASN A 236 18.98 -7.59 -0.22
CA ASN A 236 17.76 -8.13 -0.86
C ASN A 236 18.01 -9.13 -2.02
N ASP A 237 19.27 -9.39 -2.39
CA ASP A 237 19.60 -10.20 -3.57
C ASP A 237 19.65 -11.71 -3.34
N THR A 238 19.36 -12.22 -2.14
CA THR A 238 19.58 -13.64 -1.79
C THR A 238 18.35 -14.46 -1.37
N ILE A 239 17.18 -13.84 -1.15
CA ILE A 239 15.99 -14.58 -0.67
C ILE A 239 15.25 -15.20 -1.86
N GLN A 240 15.06 -16.52 -1.83
CA GLN A 240 14.33 -17.22 -2.89
C GLN A 240 12.88 -16.74 -3.01
N SER A 241 12.47 -16.40 -4.23
CA SER A 241 11.12 -15.98 -4.57
C SER A 241 10.60 -16.76 -5.78
N GLY A 242 9.28 -16.91 -5.86
CA GLY A 242 8.61 -17.48 -7.03
C GLY A 242 8.66 -16.55 -8.26
N PRO A 243 8.04 -16.96 -9.37
CA PRO A 243 8.06 -16.22 -10.64
C PRO A 243 7.14 -14.99 -10.67
N TYR A 244 6.48 -14.66 -9.55
CA TYR A 244 5.54 -13.56 -9.43
C TYR A 244 6.15 -12.42 -8.61
N GLU A 245 5.77 -11.18 -8.96
CA GLU A 245 6.19 -10.02 -8.20
C GLU A 245 5.58 -10.04 -6.78
N PRO A 246 6.34 -9.63 -5.74
CA PRO A 246 5.82 -9.43 -4.39
C PRO A 246 4.73 -8.34 -4.29
N THR A 247 4.60 -7.52 -5.33
CA THR A 247 3.60 -6.45 -5.45
C THR A 247 2.35 -6.97 -6.18
N MET A 248 1.23 -6.27 -6.05
CA MET A 248 0.02 -6.56 -6.83
C MET A 248 -0.82 -5.30 -6.98
N ILE A 249 -1.59 -5.23 -8.05
CA ILE A 249 -2.61 -4.17 -8.19
C ILE A 249 -3.81 -4.59 -7.33
N VAL A 250 -4.15 -3.77 -6.34
CA VAL A 250 -5.25 -4.04 -5.40
C VAL A 250 -6.51 -3.31 -5.84
N LEU A 251 -7.61 -4.05 -5.96
CA LEU A 251 -8.95 -3.53 -6.21
C LEU A 251 -9.80 -3.80 -4.97
N LYS A 252 -10.07 -2.76 -4.17
CA LYS A 252 -10.86 -2.89 -2.93
C LYS A 252 -12.35 -2.72 -3.22
N ALA A 253 -13.19 -3.42 -2.46
CA ALA A 253 -14.63 -3.22 -2.51
C ALA A 253 -15.02 -1.87 -1.88
N LEU A 254 -15.95 -1.16 -2.52
CA LEU A 254 -16.57 0.04 -1.94
C LEU A 254 -17.35 -0.30 -0.66
N LYS A 255 -17.47 0.68 0.24
CA LYS A 255 -18.22 0.59 1.51
C LYS A 255 -19.72 0.38 1.24
N ASN A 256 -20.43 -0.16 2.24
CA ASN A 256 -21.88 -0.37 2.24
C ASN A 256 -22.41 -1.32 1.14
N GLN A 257 -21.59 -2.30 0.75
CA GLN A 257 -22.00 -3.38 -0.16
C GLN A 257 -22.24 -4.67 0.62
N ASN A 258 -23.04 -5.57 0.05
CA ASN A 258 -23.26 -6.90 0.65
C ASN A 258 -21.92 -7.67 0.72
N PRO A 259 -21.61 -8.30 1.86
CA PRO A 259 -20.41 -9.14 1.97
C PRO A 259 -20.45 -10.27 0.95
N VAL A 260 -19.34 -10.43 0.22
CA VAL A 260 -19.16 -11.52 -0.73
C VAL A 260 -18.34 -12.60 -0.04
N PRO A 261 -18.80 -13.86 0.09
CA PRO A 261 -18.01 -14.91 0.73
C PRO A 261 -16.85 -15.36 -0.16
N LEU A 262 -15.73 -15.77 0.46
CA LEU A 262 -14.54 -16.30 -0.20
C LEU A 262 -14.85 -17.46 -1.17
N THR A 263 -15.89 -18.24 -0.91
CA THR A 263 -16.34 -19.34 -1.79
C THR A 263 -16.77 -18.87 -3.17
N GLN A 264 -17.12 -17.58 -3.36
CA GLN A 264 -17.46 -17.00 -4.65
C GLN A 264 -16.24 -16.49 -5.45
N THR A 265 -15.01 -16.79 -5.01
CA THR A 265 -13.77 -16.36 -5.68
C THR A 265 -13.81 -16.53 -7.20
N LEU A 266 -14.16 -17.72 -7.71
CA LEU A 266 -14.19 -17.97 -9.16
C LEU A 266 -15.16 -17.06 -9.91
N THR A 267 -16.31 -16.74 -9.32
CA THR A 267 -17.30 -15.86 -9.95
C THR A 267 -16.70 -14.48 -10.18
N TRP A 268 -16.07 -13.93 -9.15
CA TRP A 268 -15.58 -12.56 -9.16
C TRP A 268 -14.24 -12.39 -9.88
N THR A 269 -13.34 -13.36 -9.79
CA THR A 269 -12.09 -13.35 -10.58
C THR A 269 -12.38 -13.52 -12.08
N ASN A 270 -13.35 -14.35 -12.47
CA ASN A 270 -13.77 -14.45 -13.88
C ASN A 270 -14.40 -13.14 -14.39
N ALA A 271 -15.23 -12.48 -13.56
CA ALA A 271 -15.81 -11.19 -13.91
C ALA A 271 -14.73 -10.10 -14.08
N LEU A 272 -13.76 -10.04 -13.16
CA LEU A 272 -12.63 -9.12 -13.25
C LEU A 272 -11.78 -9.39 -14.50
N ARG A 273 -11.49 -10.67 -14.81
CA ARG A 273 -10.78 -11.03 -16.03
C ARG A 273 -11.51 -10.52 -17.27
N GLY A 274 -12.82 -10.74 -17.35
CA GLY A 274 -13.64 -10.25 -18.46
C GLY A 274 -13.60 -8.72 -18.59
N ALA A 275 -13.62 -7.99 -17.47
CA ALA A 275 -13.50 -6.54 -17.47
C ALA A 275 -12.13 -6.06 -17.97
N ILE A 276 -11.03 -6.66 -17.48
CA ILE A 276 -9.66 -6.30 -17.92
C ILE A 276 -9.49 -6.56 -19.42
N LEU A 277 -9.91 -7.72 -19.92
CA LEU A 277 -9.82 -8.05 -21.34
C LEU A 277 -10.66 -7.12 -22.21
N LYS A 278 -11.85 -6.72 -21.74
CA LYS A 278 -12.71 -5.78 -22.45
C LYS A 278 -12.10 -4.37 -22.52
N LEU A 279 -11.46 -3.92 -21.44
CA LEU A 279 -10.80 -2.60 -21.39
C LEU A 279 -9.55 -2.55 -22.28
N GLY A 280 -8.73 -3.60 -22.26
CA GLY A 280 -7.49 -3.62 -23.05
C GLY A 280 -7.67 -3.99 -24.53
N GLY A 281 -8.82 -4.53 -24.93
CA GLY A 281 -9.08 -4.87 -26.32
C GLY A 281 -8.09 -5.89 -26.89
N ASN A 282 -7.71 -5.72 -28.15
CA ASN A 282 -6.79 -6.63 -28.86
C ASN A 282 -5.30 -6.36 -28.59
N ASP A 283 -4.98 -5.30 -27.86
CA ASP A 283 -3.61 -4.78 -27.67
C ASP A 283 -3.00 -5.20 -26.32
N LEU A 284 -3.51 -6.29 -25.74
CA LEU A 284 -3.01 -6.81 -24.47
C LEU A 284 -1.87 -7.81 -24.69
N PRO A 285 -0.74 -7.69 -23.96
CA PRO A 285 0.34 -8.66 -24.03
C PRO A 285 -0.12 -10.05 -23.59
N SER A 286 0.58 -11.08 -24.08
CA SER A 286 0.31 -12.48 -23.75
C SER A 286 0.42 -12.79 -22.25
N SER A 287 1.25 -12.05 -21.53
CA SER A 287 1.36 -12.09 -20.07
C SER A 287 0.08 -11.63 -19.35
N ILE A 288 -0.84 -10.93 -20.00
CA ILE A 288 -2.17 -10.59 -19.46
C ILE A 288 -3.24 -11.55 -20.00
N THR A 289 -3.23 -11.80 -21.32
CA THR A 289 -4.27 -12.62 -21.96
C THR A 289 -4.15 -14.11 -21.65
N GLY A 290 -2.96 -14.58 -21.27
CA GLY A 290 -2.64 -15.99 -21.04
C GLY A 290 -2.69 -16.85 -22.31
N HIS A 291 -2.62 -16.21 -23.48
CA HIS A 291 -2.62 -16.86 -24.79
C HIS A 291 -1.41 -16.40 -25.60
N ASP A 292 -0.80 -17.33 -26.33
CA ASP A 292 0.30 -17.03 -27.24
C ASP A 292 -0.17 -16.29 -28.50
N GLN A 293 0.76 -15.91 -29.38
CA GLN A 293 0.47 -15.24 -30.65
C GLN A 293 -0.42 -16.08 -31.60
N ARG A 294 -0.57 -17.39 -31.34
CA ARG A 294 -1.44 -18.30 -32.09
C ARG A 294 -2.77 -18.55 -31.37
N ASN A 295 -3.09 -17.75 -30.35
CA ASN A 295 -4.27 -17.84 -29.51
C ASN A 295 -4.40 -19.18 -28.75
N LYS A 296 -3.29 -19.89 -28.57
CA LYS A 296 -3.22 -21.11 -27.76
C LYS A 296 -2.91 -20.74 -26.33
N LYS A 297 -3.55 -21.45 -25.38
CA LYS A 297 -3.30 -21.26 -23.96
C LYS A 297 -1.82 -21.46 -23.63
N MET A 298 -1.22 -20.47 -22.98
CA MET A 298 0.17 -20.56 -22.50
C MET A 298 0.29 -21.54 -21.33
N GLU A 299 1.43 -22.22 -21.29
CA GLU A 299 1.85 -23.02 -20.13
C GLU A 299 2.68 -22.18 -19.15
N ASP A 300 3.34 -21.13 -19.65
CA ASP A 300 4.13 -20.19 -18.86
C ASP A 300 3.27 -19.32 -17.92
N GLU A 301 3.92 -18.79 -16.91
CA GLU A 301 3.29 -17.91 -15.92
C GLU A 301 2.84 -16.60 -16.56
N HIS A 302 1.63 -16.19 -16.21
CA HIS A 302 0.94 -15.00 -16.70
C HIS A 302 0.04 -14.46 -15.59
N MET A 303 -0.65 -13.36 -15.86
CA MET A 303 -1.51 -12.66 -14.91
C MET A 303 -2.42 -13.61 -14.14
N ALA A 304 -2.30 -13.57 -12.82
CA ALA A 304 -3.15 -14.28 -11.89
C ALA A 304 -4.05 -13.31 -11.13
N LEU A 305 -5.33 -13.67 -11.00
CA LEU A 305 -6.30 -12.90 -10.23
C LEU A 305 -6.54 -13.60 -8.90
N VAL A 306 -6.33 -12.90 -7.80
CA VAL A 306 -6.33 -13.47 -6.45
C VAL A 306 -7.41 -12.85 -5.57
N PRO A 307 -8.09 -13.62 -4.72
CA PRO A 307 -9.02 -13.06 -3.73
C PRO A 307 -8.27 -12.39 -2.59
N LEU A 308 -8.72 -11.19 -2.18
CA LEU A 308 -8.23 -10.52 -0.98
C LEU A 308 -9.31 -10.60 0.08
N ALA A 309 -9.13 -11.45 1.09
CA ALA A 309 -10.20 -11.88 1.97
C ALA A 309 -9.89 -11.66 3.45
N ASN A 310 -10.94 -11.44 4.24
CA ASN A 310 -10.85 -11.28 5.68
C ASN A 310 -10.52 -12.63 6.37
N VAL A 311 -9.23 -12.95 6.44
CA VAL A 311 -8.68 -14.24 6.94
C VAL A 311 -7.48 -14.02 7.87
N GLY A 312 -7.13 -15.05 8.65
CA GLY A 312 -5.88 -15.10 9.43
C GLY A 312 -5.92 -14.46 10.81
N HIS A 313 -7.09 -14.25 11.41
CA HIS A 313 -7.25 -13.79 12.80
C HIS A 313 -8.51 -14.39 13.44
N SER A 314 -8.66 -14.28 14.76
CA SER A 314 -9.74 -14.96 15.52
C SER A 314 -11.16 -14.54 15.10
N TYR A 315 -11.32 -13.32 14.59
CA TYR A 315 -12.60 -12.76 14.12
C TYR A 315 -12.76 -12.80 12.59
N ALA A 316 -11.96 -13.61 11.90
CA ALA A 316 -12.00 -13.69 10.45
C ALA A 316 -13.26 -14.44 9.97
N ASP A 317 -14.00 -13.85 9.05
CA ASP A 317 -15.27 -14.37 8.53
C ASP A 317 -15.20 -14.86 7.08
N GLY A 318 -14.06 -14.68 6.41
CA GLY A 318 -13.88 -15.09 5.02
C GLY A 318 -14.61 -14.21 4.01
N SER A 319 -15.04 -13.01 4.38
CA SER A 319 -15.59 -12.05 3.41
C SER A 319 -14.49 -11.53 2.47
N LEU A 320 -14.78 -11.39 1.18
CA LEU A 320 -13.90 -10.75 0.22
C LEU A 320 -13.91 -9.24 0.45
N LEU A 321 -12.73 -8.70 0.74
CA LEU A 321 -12.49 -7.26 0.86
C LEU A 321 -12.16 -6.64 -0.50
N GLY A 322 -11.70 -7.44 -1.46
CA GLY A 322 -11.30 -7.02 -2.78
C GLY A 322 -10.72 -8.15 -3.62
N LEU A 323 -10.12 -7.78 -4.75
CA LEU A 323 -9.38 -8.66 -5.65
C LEU A 323 -7.99 -8.07 -5.93
N GLY A 324 -7.01 -8.94 -6.10
CA GLY A 324 -5.65 -8.58 -6.50
C GLY A 324 -5.34 -9.05 -7.91
N VAL A 325 -4.52 -8.28 -8.63
CA VAL A 325 -3.90 -8.68 -9.90
C VAL A 325 -2.41 -8.88 -9.66
N VAL A 326 -1.96 -10.13 -9.76
CA VAL A 326 -0.57 -10.54 -9.58
C VAL A 326 0.05 -10.81 -10.95
N LEU A 327 1.26 -10.33 -11.16
CA LEU A 327 1.95 -10.40 -12.45
C LEU A 327 3.28 -11.15 -12.33
N PRO A 328 3.73 -11.83 -13.39
CA PRO A 328 5.07 -12.41 -13.43
C PRO A 328 6.13 -11.34 -13.31
N SER A 329 7.22 -11.66 -12.62
CA SER A 329 8.37 -10.78 -12.44
C SER A 329 8.99 -10.38 -13.78
N GLY A 330 9.29 -9.08 -13.94
CA GLY A 330 9.92 -8.55 -15.16
C GLY A 330 8.98 -8.44 -16.35
N SER A 331 7.66 -8.51 -16.14
CA SER A 331 6.67 -8.34 -17.22
C SER A 331 6.28 -6.88 -17.42
N GLU A 332 6.27 -6.42 -18.69
CA GLU A 332 5.71 -5.13 -19.10
C GLU A 332 4.19 -4.99 -18.81
N ALA A 333 3.52 -6.10 -18.45
CA ALA A 333 2.10 -6.13 -18.09
C ALA A 333 1.74 -5.14 -16.98
N ALA A 334 2.65 -4.89 -16.04
CA ALA A 334 2.40 -4.01 -14.91
C ALA A 334 2.17 -2.57 -15.36
N GLN A 335 3.00 -2.08 -16.29
CA GLN A 335 2.85 -0.76 -16.88
C GLN A 335 1.57 -0.67 -17.69
N ARG A 336 1.27 -1.67 -18.53
CA ARG A 336 0.06 -1.66 -19.36
C ARG A 336 -1.22 -1.66 -18.52
N LEU A 337 -1.28 -2.42 -17.44
CA LEU A 337 -2.43 -2.41 -16.52
C LEU A 337 -2.56 -1.12 -15.73
N LYS A 338 -1.44 -0.43 -15.44
CA LYS A 338 -1.46 0.91 -14.84
C LYS A 338 -2.07 1.93 -15.81
N GLU A 339 -1.66 1.90 -17.09
CA GLU A 339 -2.15 2.79 -18.16
C GLU A 339 -3.63 2.59 -18.48
N LEU A 340 -4.13 1.35 -18.39
CA LEU A 340 -5.54 1.04 -18.64
C LEU A 340 -6.51 1.74 -17.69
N GLY A 341 -6.02 2.35 -16.60
CA GLY A 341 -6.84 3.13 -15.69
C GLY A 341 -8.02 2.32 -15.18
N LEU A 342 -7.75 1.34 -14.29
CA LEU A 342 -8.80 0.56 -13.61
C LEU A 342 -9.61 1.47 -12.66
N GLU A 343 -10.42 2.35 -13.26
CA GLU A 343 -11.45 3.17 -12.65
C GLU A 343 -12.47 2.27 -11.94
N PRO A 344 -13.36 2.80 -11.07
CA PRO A 344 -14.33 1.99 -10.36
C PRO A 344 -15.06 0.99 -11.26
N LEU A 345 -14.75 -0.29 -11.10
CA LEU A 345 -15.30 -1.39 -11.88
C LEU A 345 -16.55 -1.90 -11.21
N SER A 346 -17.67 -1.86 -11.91
CA SER A 346 -18.87 -2.59 -11.51
C SER A 346 -18.83 -3.99 -12.11
N LEU A 347 -18.45 -4.98 -11.31
CA LEU A 347 -18.45 -6.38 -11.72
C LEU A 347 -19.86 -6.95 -11.54
N ASN A 348 -20.35 -7.66 -12.56
CA ASN A 348 -21.70 -8.28 -12.59
C ASN A 348 -22.81 -7.35 -12.08
N TYR A 349 -22.70 -6.06 -12.33
CA TYR A 349 -23.65 -5.01 -11.93
C TYR A 349 -23.93 -4.87 -10.42
N SER A 350 -23.18 -5.58 -9.56
CA SER A 350 -23.53 -5.73 -8.13
C SER A 350 -22.35 -5.56 -7.19
N TRP A 351 -21.12 -5.84 -7.63
CA TRP A 351 -19.93 -5.63 -6.81
C TRP A 351 -19.01 -4.59 -7.43
N LYS A 352 -18.98 -3.43 -6.79
CA LYS A 352 -18.18 -2.28 -7.21
C LYS A 352 -16.83 -2.34 -6.51
N LEU A 353 -15.78 -2.37 -7.31
CA LEU A 353 -14.39 -2.33 -6.86
C LEU A 353 -13.77 -1.02 -7.32
N GLU A 354 -12.97 -0.40 -6.48
CA GLU A 354 -12.09 0.71 -6.89
C GLU A 354 -10.64 0.30 -6.70
N ARG A 355 -9.77 0.79 -7.59
CA ARG A 355 -8.35 0.60 -7.40
C ARG A 355 -7.92 1.26 -6.10
N LEU A 356 -7.38 0.46 -5.18
CA LEU A 356 -6.69 0.99 -4.03
C LEU A 356 -5.38 1.57 -4.54
N LEU A 357 -5.38 2.88 -4.72
CA LEU A 357 -4.16 3.65 -4.83
C LEU A 357 -3.51 3.62 -3.45
N ASP A 358 -2.24 3.21 -3.38
CA ASP A 358 -1.48 2.85 -2.16
C ASP A 358 -1.45 3.93 -1.04
N PHE A 359 -2.10 5.07 -1.25
CA PHE A 359 -1.90 6.31 -0.50
C PHE A 359 -3.17 6.95 0.07
N GLN A 360 -4.38 6.43 -0.21
CA GLN A 360 -5.62 7.10 0.23
C GLN A 360 -6.26 6.56 1.52
N GLU A 361 -5.94 5.34 1.97
CA GLU A 361 -6.46 4.76 3.21
C GLU A 361 -5.39 3.89 3.89
N LYS A 362 -5.47 3.63 5.20
CA LYS A 362 -4.76 2.48 5.82
C LYS A 362 -5.63 1.26 5.52
N PRO A 363 -5.40 0.52 4.42
CA PRO A 363 -6.29 -0.58 4.08
C PRO A 363 -6.22 -1.64 5.21
N PRO A 364 -7.33 -2.37 5.44
CA PRO A 364 -7.32 -3.61 6.20
C PRO A 364 -6.07 -4.45 5.86
N VAL A 365 -5.51 -5.13 6.86
CA VAL A 365 -4.27 -5.93 6.67
C VAL A 365 -4.40 -6.86 5.47
N ASN A 366 -5.56 -7.45 5.28
CA ASN A 366 -5.85 -8.41 4.22
C ASN A 366 -6.00 -7.81 2.80
N LEU A 367 -5.95 -6.49 2.64
CA LEU A 367 -5.88 -5.80 1.35
C LEU A 367 -4.45 -5.40 0.96
N ARG A 368 -3.47 -5.72 1.80
CA ARG A 368 -2.09 -5.29 1.63
C ARG A 368 -1.29 -6.38 0.92
N PRO A 369 -0.51 -6.07 -0.13
CA PRO A 369 0.24 -7.07 -0.90
C PRO A 369 1.14 -7.98 -0.04
N TRP A 370 1.84 -7.41 0.95
CA TRP A 370 2.76 -8.15 1.82
C TRP A 370 2.09 -9.19 2.72
N THR A 371 0.78 -9.08 2.95
CA THR A 371 0.01 -10.12 3.64
C THR A 371 0.01 -11.44 2.88
N TYR A 372 0.25 -11.39 1.56
CA TYR A 372 0.34 -12.55 0.68
C TYR A 372 1.76 -12.79 0.16
N ALA A 373 2.61 -11.77 0.09
CA ALA A 373 4.01 -11.93 -0.29
C ALA A 373 4.92 -12.33 0.88
N GLY A 374 4.46 -12.19 2.13
CA GLY A 374 5.28 -12.41 3.31
C GLY A 374 6.20 -11.24 3.64
N PRO A 375 6.86 -11.29 4.81
CA PRO A 375 7.83 -10.28 5.20
C PRO A 375 9.03 -10.32 4.23
N ARG A 376 9.81 -9.24 4.18
CA ARG A 376 10.99 -9.16 3.31
C ARG A 376 12.00 -10.28 3.56
N LYS A 377 12.18 -10.67 4.83
CA LYS A 377 12.99 -11.82 5.28
C LYS A 377 12.47 -13.20 4.82
N GLY A 378 11.35 -13.27 4.10
CA GLY A 378 10.67 -14.50 3.73
C GLY A 378 9.93 -15.15 4.89
N SER A 379 9.12 -16.16 4.59
CA SER A 379 8.45 -17.01 5.57
C SER A 379 8.75 -18.48 5.27
N THR A 380 8.94 -19.27 6.31
CA THR A 380 9.11 -20.73 6.18
C THR A 380 7.78 -21.45 6.14
N GLU A 381 6.73 -20.91 6.74
CA GLU A 381 5.43 -21.56 6.80
C GLU A 381 4.36 -20.81 5.99
N TRP A 382 3.63 -21.56 5.16
CA TRP A 382 2.64 -21.04 4.22
C TRP A 382 1.41 -21.95 4.18
N ALA A 383 0.21 -21.38 4.10
CA ALA A 383 -1.01 -22.15 3.96
C ALA A 383 -1.98 -21.55 2.94
N THR A 384 -2.81 -22.40 2.33
CA THR A 384 -3.78 -21.95 1.33
C THR A 384 -4.96 -21.20 1.95
N ILE A 385 -5.27 -20.03 1.36
CA ILE A 385 -6.52 -19.30 1.60
C ILE A 385 -7.64 -19.90 0.75
N THR A 386 -7.38 -20.13 -0.53
CA THR A 386 -8.29 -20.82 -1.43
C THR A 386 -7.75 -22.21 -1.77
N PRO A 387 -8.62 -23.24 -1.86
CA PRO A 387 -8.17 -24.61 -2.14
C PRO A 387 -7.28 -24.69 -3.37
N MET A 388 -6.20 -25.45 -3.26
CA MET A 388 -5.35 -25.79 -4.39
C MET A 388 -6.07 -26.83 -5.25
N VAL A 389 -6.08 -26.61 -6.57
CA VAL A 389 -6.60 -27.56 -7.56
C VAL A 389 -5.42 -28.30 -8.16
N LEU A 390 -5.37 -29.62 -7.98
CA LEU A 390 -4.25 -30.40 -8.52
C LEU A 390 -4.18 -30.34 -10.04
N ASP A 391 -2.96 -30.35 -10.56
CA ASP A 391 -2.68 -30.29 -12.00
C ASP A 391 -3.08 -31.57 -12.73
N HIS A 392 -3.08 -32.69 -12.00
CA HIS A 392 -3.33 -34.03 -12.50
C HIS A 392 -4.46 -34.73 -11.72
N HIS A 393 -5.01 -35.77 -12.34
CA HIS A 393 -5.98 -36.65 -11.69
C HIS A 393 -5.26 -37.66 -10.80
N LEU A 394 -5.85 -37.90 -9.63
CA LEU A 394 -5.38 -38.94 -8.72
C LEU A 394 -5.73 -40.31 -9.32
N LYS A 395 -4.74 -41.19 -9.41
CA LYS A 395 -4.91 -42.58 -9.88
C LYS A 395 -5.54 -43.44 -8.80
N THR A 396 -5.27 -43.11 -7.54
CA THR A 396 -5.74 -43.87 -6.37
C THR A 396 -7.25 -43.74 -6.19
N LYS A 397 -7.98 -44.86 -6.25
CA LYS A 397 -9.43 -44.92 -6.04
C LYS A 397 -9.75 -45.72 -4.79
N ILE A 398 -10.52 -45.13 -3.87
CA ILE A 398 -11.06 -45.84 -2.70
C ILE A 398 -12.28 -46.63 -3.17
N ARG A 399 -12.22 -47.96 -3.10
CA ARG A 399 -13.32 -48.84 -3.50
C ARG A 399 -14.45 -48.78 -2.47
N ARG A 400 -15.71 -48.78 -2.92
CA ARG A 400 -16.88 -48.93 -2.03
C ARG A 400 -16.88 -50.34 -1.45
N GLY A 401 -16.96 -50.47 -0.12
CA GLY A 401 -16.93 -51.76 0.58
C GLY A 401 -15.55 -52.27 1.01
N ALA A 402 -14.48 -51.47 0.84
CA ALA A 402 -13.13 -51.82 1.29
C ALA A 402 -13.04 -51.97 2.81
N SER A 403 -12.14 -52.86 3.28
CA SER A 403 -11.86 -53.04 4.70
C SER A 403 -11.32 -51.76 5.35
N ALA A 404 -11.23 -51.70 6.67
CA ALA A 404 -10.62 -50.54 7.35
C ALA A 404 -9.15 -50.35 6.92
N GLU A 405 -8.37 -51.43 6.89
CA GLU A 405 -6.96 -51.42 6.50
C GLU A 405 -6.76 -51.01 5.03
N GLU A 406 -7.58 -51.53 4.11
CA GLU A 406 -7.54 -51.16 2.69
C GLU A 406 -7.88 -49.68 2.48
N ARG A 407 -8.81 -49.14 3.26
CA ARG A 407 -9.15 -47.71 3.24
C ARG A 407 -7.99 -46.87 3.73
N ASP A 408 -7.36 -47.26 4.83
CA ASP A 408 -6.23 -46.54 5.41
C ASP A 408 -5.03 -46.53 4.45
N GLN A 409 -4.74 -47.68 3.82
CA GLN A 409 -3.70 -47.79 2.80
C GLN A 409 -3.99 -46.90 1.59
N ALA A 410 -5.21 -46.93 1.06
CA ALA A 410 -5.61 -46.10 -0.07
C ALA A 410 -5.58 -44.59 0.27
N VAL A 411 -5.88 -44.21 1.51
CA VAL A 411 -5.75 -42.83 1.98
C VAL A 411 -4.28 -42.42 2.02
N ARG A 412 -3.38 -43.24 2.57
CA ARG A 412 -1.93 -42.96 2.60
C ARG A 412 -1.34 -42.82 1.21
N GLU A 413 -1.69 -43.72 0.29
CA GLU A 413 -1.24 -43.66 -1.11
C GLU A 413 -1.72 -42.38 -1.80
N ARG A 414 -2.98 -42.01 -1.57
CA ARG A 414 -3.57 -40.78 -2.10
C ARG A 414 -2.84 -39.55 -1.56
N LEU A 415 -2.57 -39.49 -0.27
CA LEU A 415 -1.82 -38.38 0.34
C LEU A 415 -0.41 -38.28 -0.25
N SER A 416 0.29 -39.41 -0.41
CA SER A 416 1.61 -39.46 -1.05
C SER A 416 1.57 -38.97 -2.51
N GLU A 417 0.53 -39.34 -3.28
CA GLU A 417 0.33 -38.89 -4.65
C GLU A 417 0.09 -37.38 -4.73
N VAL A 418 -0.71 -36.84 -3.81
CA VAL A 418 -0.97 -35.40 -3.68
C VAL A 418 0.32 -34.65 -3.35
N SER A 419 1.08 -35.08 -2.34
CA SER A 419 2.34 -34.43 -1.95
C SER A 419 3.36 -34.44 -3.08
N ARG A 420 3.51 -35.56 -3.80
CA ARG A 420 4.37 -35.64 -5.00
C ARG A 420 3.97 -34.65 -6.09
N SER A 421 2.66 -34.47 -6.32
CA SER A 421 2.17 -33.48 -7.27
C SER A 421 2.54 -32.06 -6.84
N ILE A 422 2.39 -31.73 -5.55
CA ILE A 422 2.70 -30.40 -5.01
C ILE A 422 4.20 -30.12 -5.10
N THR A 423 5.05 -31.09 -4.73
CA THR A 423 6.51 -30.95 -4.85
C THR A 423 6.94 -30.67 -6.29
N ARG A 424 6.33 -31.35 -7.28
CA ARG A 424 6.61 -31.08 -8.70
C ARG A 424 6.19 -29.67 -9.10
N SER A 425 5.02 -29.20 -8.65
CA SER A 425 4.56 -27.83 -8.92
C SER A 425 5.50 -26.78 -8.30
N LEU A 426 6.03 -27.01 -7.09
CA LEU A 426 7.02 -26.13 -6.47
C LEU A 426 8.30 -26.05 -7.31
N GLN A 427 8.84 -27.20 -7.73
CA GLN A 427 10.04 -27.28 -8.57
C GLN A 427 9.85 -26.55 -9.91
N SER A 428 8.69 -26.70 -10.55
CA SER A 428 8.42 -26.00 -11.82
C SER A 428 8.37 -24.48 -11.69
N LEU A 429 8.15 -23.96 -10.49
CA LEU A 429 8.15 -22.52 -10.20
C LEU A 429 9.50 -22.03 -9.63
N GLY A 430 10.52 -22.88 -9.59
CA GLY A 430 11.82 -22.54 -9.01
C GLY A 430 11.81 -22.40 -7.48
N LEU A 431 10.76 -22.90 -6.80
CA LEU A 431 10.65 -22.85 -5.35
C LEU A 431 11.33 -24.07 -4.69
N PRO A 432 11.86 -23.93 -3.46
CA PRO A 432 12.54 -25.01 -2.79
C PRO A 432 11.57 -26.13 -2.40
N LYS A 433 12.11 -27.32 -2.12
CA LYS A 433 11.30 -28.43 -1.63
C LYS A 433 10.78 -28.09 -0.22
N ALA A 434 9.48 -28.26 -0.03
CA ALA A 434 8.83 -28.10 1.27
C ALA A 434 8.30 -29.43 1.81
N GLU A 435 8.14 -29.52 3.13
CA GLU A 435 7.24 -30.49 3.73
C GLU A 435 5.79 -30.07 3.44
N VAL A 436 4.94 -31.06 3.14
CA VAL A 436 3.59 -30.83 2.63
C VAL A 436 2.58 -31.51 3.53
N GLU A 437 1.69 -30.72 4.11
CA GLU A 437 0.53 -31.19 4.84
C GLU A 437 -0.74 -30.83 4.08
N VAL A 438 -1.69 -31.76 3.98
CA VAL A 438 -2.92 -31.56 3.21
C VAL A 438 -4.14 -31.85 4.04
N SER A 439 -5.17 -31.01 3.88
CA SER A 439 -6.42 -31.14 4.60
C SER A 439 -7.60 -30.70 3.75
N GLN A 440 -8.79 -31.23 4.05
CA GLN A 440 -10.04 -30.73 3.48
C GLN A 440 -10.58 -29.52 4.26
N ALA A 441 -10.20 -29.41 5.53
CA ALA A 441 -10.41 -28.22 6.33
C ALA A 441 -9.27 -27.21 6.10
N PRO A 442 -9.52 -25.91 6.22
CA PRO A 442 -8.49 -24.90 6.08
C PRO A 442 -7.55 -24.87 7.29
N PHE A 443 -6.31 -24.44 7.07
CA PHE A 443 -5.33 -24.17 8.12
C PHE A 443 -5.40 -22.71 8.65
N ILE A 444 -6.11 -21.83 7.95
CA ILE A 444 -6.21 -20.40 8.24
C ILE A 444 -7.65 -20.07 8.69
N ALA A 445 -7.78 -19.35 9.81
CA ALA A 445 -9.07 -18.85 10.30
C ALA A 445 -9.77 -17.94 9.27
N GLY A 446 -11.08 -18.10 9.13
CA GLY A 446 -11.91 -17.38 8.14
C GLY A 446 -11.93 -18.02 6.75
N CYS A 447 -11.11 -19.04 6.47
CA CYS A 447 -11.24 -19.79 5.22
C CYS A 447 -12.39 -20.82 5.31
N ALA A 448 -12.96 -21.19 4.16
CA ALA A 448 -14.05 -22.16 4.09
C ALA A 448 -13.53 -23.58 3.82
N HIS A 449 -14.32 -24.60 4.18
CA HIS A 449 -13.99 -25.99 3.83
C HIS A 449 -14.01 -26.19 2.31
N VAL A 450 -13.13 -27.06 1.78
CA VAL A 450 -12.97 -27.31 0.34
C VAL A 450 -14.29 -27.54 -0.41
N ARG A 451 -15.22 -28.30 0.19
CA ARG A 451 -16.53 -28.64 -0.40
C ARG A 451 -17.45 -27.43 -0.61
N GLN A 452 -17.20 -26.32 0.07
CA GLN A 452 -17.99 -25.09 -0.09
C GLN A 452 -17.53 -24.27 -1.30
N PHE A 453 -16.33 -24.55 -1.83
CA PHE A 453 -15.83 -23.91 -3.05
C PHE A 453 -16.40 -24.61 -4.30
N PRO A 454 -16.87 -23.85 -5.31
CA PRO A 454 -17.28 -24.42 -6.58
C PRO A 454 -16.16 -25.25 -7.21
N PHE A 455 -16.52 -26.41 -7.77
CA PHE A 455 -15.56 -27.29 -8.45
C PHE A 455 -14.91 -26.59 -9.64
N TYR A 456 -13.58 -26.64 -9.71
CA TYR A 456 -12.86 -26.18 -10.87
C TYR A 456 -13.02 -27.22 -11.99
N ARG A 457 -13.79 -26.84 -13.02
CA ARG A 457 -14.08 -27.69 -14.16
C ARG A 457 -13.15 -27.34 -15.33
N ARG A 458 -12.53 -28.36 -15.93
CA ARG A 458 -11.85 -28.26 -17.22
C ARG A 458 -12.47 -29.33 -18.13
N GLY A 459 -13.36 -28.91 -19.03
CA GLY A 459 -14.23 -29.83 -19.77
C GLY A 459 -15.26 -30.50 -18.85
N ARG A 460 -15.49 -31.82 -19.03
CA ARG A 460 -16.48 -32.59 -18.25
C ARG A 460 -15.97 -33.08 -16.87
N MET A 461 -14.70 -32.85 -16.54
CA MET A 461 -14.08 -33.42 -15.35
C MET A 461 -13.84 -32.37 -14.25
N CYS A 462 -14.14 -32.76 -13.00
CA CYS A 462 -13.81 -31.99 -11.81
C CYS A 462 -12.43 -32.41 -11.29
N ARG A 463 -11.57 -31.44 -11.02
CA ARG A 463 -10.24 -31.70 -10.44
C ARG A 463 -10.32 -31.78 -8.92
N TYR A 464 -9.37 -32.51 -8.32
CA TYR A 464 -9.32 -32.66 -6.88
C TYR A 464 -8.87 -31.36 -6.22
N HIS A 465 -9.58 -30.96 -5.16
CA HIS A 465 -9.30 -29.77 -4.38
C HIS A 465 -8.81 -30.17 -2.98
N THR A 466 -7.86 -29.41 -2.44
CA THR A 466 -7.38 -29.60 -1.07
C THR A 466 -6.82 -28.28 -0.52
N HIS A 467 -6.90 -28.08 0.80
CA HIS A 467 -6.02 -27.13 1.45
C HIS A 467 -4.64 -27.75 1.63
N VAL A 468 -3.62 -26.90 1.61
CA VAL A 468 -2.21 -27.29 1.71
C VAL A 468 -1.53 -26.34 2.68
N ARG A 469 -0.71 -26.90 3.56
CA ARG A 469 0.30 -26.19 4.34
C ARG A 469 1.68 -26.65 3.88
N LEU A 470 2.57 -25.68 3.67
CA LEU A 470 3.94 -25.87 3.24
C LEU A 470 4.87 -25.38 4.33
N LEU A 471 5.87 -26.20 4.66
CA LEU A 471 6.96 -25.83 5.54
C LEU A 471 8.28 -25.92 4.75
N PHE A 472 8.86 -24.77 4.45
CA PHE A 472 10.14 -24.66 3.77
C PHE A 472 11.30 -24.72 4.77
N PRO A 473 12.42 -25.36 4.40
CA PRO A 473 13.62 -25.37 5.24
C PRO A 473 14.28 -24.00 5.35
N GLU A 474 14.12 -23.16 4.33
CA GLU A 474 14.63 -21.78 4.27
C GLU A 474 13.48 -20.80 3.99
N PRO A 475 13.57 -19.54 4.45
CA PRO A 475 12.53 -18.54 4.20
C PRO A 475 12.33 -18.26 2.70
N VAL A 476 11.07 -18.32 2.26
CA VAL A 476 10.67 -18.03 0.88
C VAL A 476 9.81 -16.77 0.84
N ARG A 477 9.95 -15.97 -0.22
CA ARG A 477 9.10 -14.82 -0.49
C ARG A 477 8.01 -15.17 -1.51
N GLY A 478 6.78 -14.76 -1.22
CA GLY A 478 5.61 -14.95 -2.09
C GLY A 478 5.38 -13.76 -3.04
N PRO A 479 4.21 -13.73 -3.71
CA PRO A 479 3.07 -14.61 -3.51
C PRO A 479 3.28 -16.02 -4.07
N ILE A 480 2.85 -17.03 -3.31
CA ILE A 480 2.89 -18.43 -3.75
C ILE A 480 1.52 -18.82 -4.33
N LEU A 481 1.50 -19.18 -5.61
CA LEU A 481 0.29 -19.56 -6.35
C LEU A 481 0.49 -20.95 -6.99
N LEU A 482 -0.22 -21.97 -6.52
CA LEU A 482 -0.04 -23.36 -6.99
C LEU A 482 -1.30 -23.97 -7.59
N GLY A 483 -1.04 -24.90 -8.51
CA GLY A 483 -2.07 -25.75 -9.10
C GLY A 483 -2.80 -25.10 -10.28
N SER A 484 -3.73 -25.86 -10.86
CA SER A 484 -4.33 -25.51 -12.15
C SER A 484 -5.36 -24.38 -12.10
N GLY A 485 -5.76 -23.99 -10.89
CA GLY A 485 -6.63 -22.85 -10.63
C GLY A 485 -5.88 -21.54 -10.35
N ARG A 486 -4.53 -21.54 -10.35
CA ARG A 486 -3.70 -20.40 -9.89
C ARG A 486 -4.03 -19.06 -10.54
N PHE A 487 -4.31 -19.06 -11.84
CA PHE A 487 -4.64 -17.85 -12.59
C PHE A 487 -6.08 -17.32 -12.36
N ARG A 488 -6.93 -18.07 -11.66
CA ARG A 488 -8.34 -17.73 -11.39
C ARG A 488 -8.67 -17.60 -9.90
N GLY A 489 -7.65 -17.53 -9.05
CA GLY A 489 -7.80 -17.25 -7.62
C GLY A 489 -7.90 -18.48 -6.73
N TYR A 490 -7.69 -19.69 -7.27
CA TYR A 490 -7.55 -20.91 -6.47
C TYR A 490 -6.07 -21.24 -6.27
N GLY A 491 -5.73 -21.85 -5.12
CA GLY A 491 -4.35 -22.18 -4.79
C GLY A 491 -3.50 -20.97 -4.39
N LEU A 492 -4.13 -19.92 -3.85
CA LEU A 492 -3.44 -18.80 -3.23
C LEU A 492 -2.97 -19.18 -1.83
N PHE A 493 -1.69 -18.98 -1.55
CA PHE A 493 -1.09 -19.17 -0.24
C PHE A 493 -0.88 -17.84 0.48
N ARG A 494 -0.82 -17.92 1.81
CA ARG A 494 -0.45 -16.84 2.70
C ARG A 494 0.53 -17.36 3.77
N PRO A 495 1.52 -16.56 4.20
CA PRO A 495 2.39 -16.90 5.29
C PRO A 495 1.62 -17.10 6.60
N LEU A 496 1.98 -18.15 7.35
CA LEU A 496 1.53 -18.33 8.73
C LEU A 496 2.53 -17.63 9.66
N ILE A 497 2.29 -16.35 9.93
CA ILE A 497 3.14 -15.58 10.84
C ILE A 497 2.71 -15.92 12.26
N SER A 498 3.63 -16.49 13.06
CA SER A 498 3.42 -16.70 14.49
C SER A 498 3.06 -15.37 15.16
N THR A 499 2.06 -15.34 16.02
CA THR A 499 1.64 -14.14 16.76
C THR A 499 2.76 -13.52 17.60
N LYS A 500 3.88 -14.22 17.83
CA LYS A 500 5.10 -13.69 18.45
C LYS A 500 5.87 -12.69 17.57
N ASP A 501 5.75 -12.74 16.25
CA ASP A 501 6.38 -11.80 15.31
C ASP A 501 5.51 -10.56 15.03
N ILE A 502 4.30 -10.49 15.61
CA ILE A 502 3.36 -9.35 15.49
C ILE A 502 3.60 -8.33 16.62
N THR A 503 4.65 -8.48 17.42
CA THR A 503 5.04 -7.45 18.38
C THR A 503 5.50 -6.20 17.62
N GLU A 504 4.61 -5.21 17.51
CA GLU A 504 5.02 -3.82 17.73
C GLU A 504 5.93 -3.79 18.97
N PRO A 505 6.94 -2.91 19.05
CA PRO A 505 7.73 -2.76 20.26
C PRO A 505 6.80 -2.24 21.38
N THR A 506 6.16 -3.15 22.08
CA THR A 506 5.51 -2.86 23.35
C THR A 506 6.63 -2.58 24.32
N HIS A 507 6.92 -1.30 24.53
CA HIS A 507 7.64 -0.84 25.71
C HIS A 507 6.92 -1.42 26.93
N GLU A 508 7.53 -2.44 27.55
CA GLU A 508 7.18 -2.87 28.89
C GLU A 508 7.32 -1.65 29.81
N ARG A 509 6.18 -1.12 30.23
CA ARG A 509 6.10 -0.13 31.31
C ARG A 509 6.54 -0.82 32.59
N THR A 510 7.80 -0.65 32.97
CA THR A 510 8.20 -0.72 34.36
C THR A 510 7.70 0.57 35.03
N ILE A 511 6.67 0.43 35.87
CA ILE A 511 6.22 1.50 36.76
C ILE A 511 7.15 1.46 37.98
N PRO A 512 7.93 2.51 38.29
CA PRO A 512 8.63 2.59 39.56
C PRO A 512 7.62 2.90 40.67
N ASP A 513 7.70 2.15 41.77
CA ASP A 513 6.98 2.41 43.02
C ASP A 513 7.23 3.85 43.48
N VAL A 514 6.17 4.66 43.50
CA VAL A 514 6.17 5.94 44.20
C VAL A 514 5.61 5.68 45.58
N ALA A 515 6.51 5.72 46.56
CA ALA A 515 6.18 5.81 47.99
C ALA A 515 5.23 7.00 48.23
N GLN A 516 4.10 6.75 48.89
CA GLN A 516 3.24 7.80 49.41
C GLN A 516 3.72 8.24 50.81
N PRO A 517 3.57 9.52 51.18
CA PRO A 517 3.65 9.96 52.57
C PRO A 517 2.46 9.46 53.40
#